data_AF-A0AA41X076-F1
#
_entry.id   AF-A0AA41X076-F1
#
_cell.length_a   1.000
_cell.length_b   1.000
_cell.length_c   1.000
_cell.angle_alpha   90.00
_cell.angle_beta   90.00
_cell.angle_gamma   90.00
#
_symmetry.space_group_name_H-M   'P 1'
#
loop_
_entity.id
_entity.type
_entity.pdbx_description
1 polymer ?
#
loop_
_entity_poly.entity_id
_entity_poly.type
_entity_poly.pdbx_seq_one_letter_code
_entity_poly.pdbx_strand_id
1 'polypeptide(L)'
;MSFEPSLPSRKPAPVQLAMTGDDWTSDRDRKAHARAEAVRRKAAVECARKLEAACDALNAYLLACIGCDDASRSRGADDGRLILMGCMSEYAGWLRSVYEN
;
A
#
# COMPACT_ATOMS: atom_id res chain seq x y z
N MET A 1 -2.12 -1.17 83.15
CA MET A 1 -2.44 -2.03 82.00
C MET A 1 -2.17 -1.21 80.76
N SER A 2 -1.10 -1.52 80.03
CA SER A 2 -0.65 -0.75 78.87
C SER A 2 -0.47 -1.73 77.71
N PHE A 3 -1.18 -1.52 76.62
CA PHE A 3 -0.87 -2.17 75.35
C PHE A 3 -1.24 -1.20 74.23
N GLU A 4 -0.21 -0.77 73.49
CA GLU A 4 -0.30 0.21 72.41
C GLU A 4 -1.00 -0.38 71.17
N PRO A 5 -1.66 0.46 70.33
CA PRO A 5 -2.29 0.00 69.11
C PRO A 5 -1.24 -0.13 67.98
N SER A 6 -1.00 -1.36 67.51
CA SER A 6 -0.14 -1.60 66.35
C SER A 6 -0.78 -1.05 65.07
N LEU A 7 -0.14 -0.08 64.42
CA LEU A 7 -0.54 0.39 63.09
C LEU A 7 -0.21 -0.70 62.04
N PRO A 8 -1.13 -1.03 61.11
CA PRO A 8 -0.85 -1.98 60.05
C PRO A 8 0.14 -1.39 59.03
N SER A 9 1.25 -2.10 58.82
CA SER A 9 2.24 -1.81 57.77
C SER A 9 1.57 -1.75 56.40
N ARG A 10 1.56 -0.56 55.78
CA ARG A 10 1.12 -0.39 54.38
C ARG A 10 2.19 -0.99 53.47
N LYS A 11 1.85 -2.07 52.77
CA LYS A 11 2.68 -2.66 51.71
C LYS A 11 3.02 -1.59 50.66
N PRO A 12 4.24 -1.60 50.08
CA PRO A 12 4.65 -0.60 49.10
C PRO A 12 3.72 -0.63 47.88
N ALA A 13 3.35 0.56 47.42
CA ALA A 13 2.50 0.75 46.24
C ALA A 13 3.13 0.06 45.01
N PRO A 14 2.31 -0.46 44.08
CA PRO A 14 2.82 -1.09 42.87
C PRO A 14 3.69 -0.08 42.11
N VAL A 15 4.93 -0.49 41.86
CA VAL A 15 5.87 0.19 40.96
C VAL A 15 5.13 0.43 39.65
N GLN A 16 4.98 1.69 39.25
CA GLN A 16 4.49 2.03 37.92
C GLN A 16 5.44 1.39 36.91
N LEU A 17 4.97 0.33 36.23
CA LEU A 17 5.64 -0.14 35.01
C LEU A 17 5.67 1.06 34.06
N ALA A 18 6.87 1.59 33.82
CA ALA A 18 7.08 2.53 32.74
C ALA A 18 6.79 1.77 31.45
N MET A 19 5.56 1.90 30.96
CA MET A 19 5.16 1.44 29.63
C MET A 19 6.02 2.22 28.63
N THR A 20 7.15 1.66 28.22
CA THR A 20 7.98 2.20 27.14
C THR A 20 7.17 2.17 25.84
N GLY A 21 7.37 3.18 24.99
CA GLY A 21 6.50 3.54 23.86
C GLY A 21 6.30 2.50 22.75
N ASP A 22 6.73 1.25 22.92
CA ASP A 22 6.51 0.13 22.00
C ASP A 22 5.28 -0.74 22.37
N ASP A 23 4.72 -0.54 23.56
CA ASP A 23 3.67 -1.39 24.13
C ASP A 23 2.22 -0.90 23.92
N TRP A 24 2.01 0.25 23.27
CA TRP A 24 0.67 0.84 23.13
C TRP A 24 -0.15 0.25 21.98
N THR A 25 0.47 -0.49 21.05
CA THR A 25 -0.24 -1.13 19.95
C THR A 25 -0.67 -2.53 20.37
N SER A 26 -1.98 -2.74 20.51
CA SER A 26 -2.49 -4.07 20.87
C SER A 26 -2.16 -5.08 19.77
N ASP A 27 -2.04 -6.36 20.12
CA ASP A 27 -1.84 -7.43 19.12
C ASP A 27 -2.95 -7.46 18.06
N ARG A 28 -4.14 -6.99 18.43
CA ARG A 28 -5.26 -6.81 17.49
C ARG A 28 -4.93 -5.75 16.45
N ASP A 29 -4.37 -4.62 16.85
CA ASP A 29 -4.01 -3.52 15.96
C ASP A 29 -2.87 -3.92 15.03
N ARG A 30 -1.85 -4.63 15.54
CA ARG A 30 -0.77 -5.20 14.72
C ARG A 30 -1.32 -6.15 13.66
N LYS A 31 -2.25 -7.05 14.03
CA LYS A 31 -2.90 -7.96 13.08
C LYS A 31 -3.77 -7.22 12.06
N ALA A 32 -4.49 -6.18 12.48
CA ALA A 32 -5.31 -5.37 11.59
C ALA A 32 -4.44 -4.63 10.56
N HIS A 33 -3.32 -4.04 11.00
CA HIS A 33 -2.36 -3.38 10.13
C HIS A 33 -1.77 -4.35 9.10
N ALA A 34 -1.28 -5.51 9.54
CA ALA A 34 -0.72 -6.53 8.65
C ALA A 34 -1.73 -7.00 7.58
N ARG A 35 -3.01 -7.14 7.95
CA ARG A 35 -4.09 -7.46 6.99
C ARG A 35 -4.31 -6.34 5.98
N ALA A 36 -4.35 -5.08 6.43
CA ALA A 36 -4.52 -3.94 5.54
C ALA A 36 -3.36 -3.83 4.54
N GLU A 37 -2.12 -4.06 4.99
CA GLU A 37 -0.95 -4.07 4.11
C GLU A 37 -0.99 -5.22 3.09
N ALA A 38 -1.42 -6.41 3.50
CA ALA A 38 -1.59 -7.54 2.57
C ALA A 38 -2.65 -7.24 1.49
N VAL A 39 -3.76 -6.60 1.87
CA VAL A 39 -4.80 -6.15 0.93
C VAL A 39 -4.25 -5.10 -0.03
N ARG A 40 -3.50 -4.11 0.48
CA ARG A 40 -2.85 -3.08 -0.35
C ARG A 40 -1.88 -3.72 -1.36
N ARG A 41 -1.03 -4.65 -0.90
CA ARG A 41 -0.08 -5.37 -1.77
C ARG A 41 -0.81 -6.10 -2.89
N LYS A 42 -1.86 -6.86 -2.56
CA LYS A 42 -2.65 -7.58 -3.57
C LYS A 42 -3.31 -6.63 -4.58
N ALA A 43 -3.87 -5.52 -4.10
CA ALA A 43 -4.49 -4.51 -4.95
C ALA A 43 -3.47 -3.85 -5.89
N ALA A 44 -2.25 -3.57 -5.41
CA ALA A 44 -1.17 -3.00 -6.20
C ALA A 44 -0.73 -3.92 -7.34
N VAL A 45 -0.50 -5.21 -7.06
CA VAL A 45 -0.11 -6.20 -8.07
C VAL A 45 -1.21 -6.37 -9.13
N GLU A 46 -2.47 -6.44 -8.71
CA GLU A 46 -3.59 -6.53 -9.66
C GLU A 46 -3.77 -5.25 -10.48
N CYS A 47 -3.50 -4.09 -9.89
CA CYS A 47 -3.50 -2.81 -10.61
C CYS A 47 -2.42 -2.80 -11.69
N ALA A 48 -1.19 -3.19 -11.36
CA ALA A 48 -0.09 -3.27 -12.32
C ALA A 48 -0.42 -4.19 -13.51
N ARG A 49 -0.98 -5.38 -13.22
CA ARG A 49 -1.41 -6.33 -14.26
C ARG A 49 -2.48 -5.73 -15.20
N LYS A 50 -3.42 -4.96 -14.67
CA LYS A 50 -4.47 -4.31 -15.47
C LYS A 50 -3.94 -3.16 -16.30
N LEU A 51 -2.96 -2.40 -15.79
CA LEU A 51 -2.30 -1.33 -16.52
C LEU A 51 -1.55 -1.89 -17.73
N GLU A 52 -0.82 -2.99 -17.56
CA GLU A 52 -0.14 -3.68 -18.67
C GLU A 52 -1.14 -4.17 -19.74
N ALA A 53 -2.23 -4.82 -19.31
CA ALA A 53 -3.28 -5.24 -20.23
C ALA A 53 -3.95 -4.05 -20.96
N ALA A 54 -4.07 -2.90 -20.31
CA ALA A 54 -4.57 -1.67 -20.93
C ALA A 54 -3.57 -1.10 -21.94
N CYS A 55 -2.26 -1.17 -21.67
CA CYS A 55 -1.23 -0.83 -22.65
C CYS A 55 -1.35 -1.70 -23.91
N ASP A 56 -1.49 -3.02 -23.75
CA ASP A 56 -1.63 -3.95 -24.88
C ASP A 56 -2.88 -3.62 -25.72
N ALA A 57 -4.01 -3.34 -25.07
CA ALA A 57 -5.25 -2.97 -25.74
C ALA A 57 -5.13 -1.65 -26.50
N LEU A 58 -4.49 -0.62 -25.90
CA LEU A 58 -4.26 0.66 -26.57
C LEU A 58 -3.29 0.53 -27.75
N ASN A 59 -2.26 -0.30 -27.62
CA ASN A 59 -1.32 -0.54 -28.71
C ASN A 59 -2.02 -1.24 -29.89
N ALA A 60 -2.85 -2.26 -29.62
CA ALA A 60 -3.65 -2.91 -30.64
C ALA A 60 -4.59 -1.92 -31.36
N TYR A 61 -5.24 -1.02 -30.60
CA TYR A 61 -6.07 0.04 -31.17
C TYR A 61 -5.26 1.02 -32.03
N LEU A 62 -4.09 1.44 -31.57
CA LEU A 62 -3.19 2.32 -32.33
C LEU A 62 -2.78 1.68 -33.66
N LEU A 63 -2.42 0.39 -33.67
CA LEU A 63 -2.09 -0.34 -34.89
C LEU A 63 -3.28 -0.42 -35.85
N ALA A 64 -4.50 -0.63 -35.34
CA ALA A 64 -5.70 -0.60 -36.16
C ALA A 64 -5.90 0.78 -36.80
N CYS A 65 -5.75 1.88 -36.05
CA CYS A 65 -5.81 3.24 -36.59
C CYS A 65 -4.73 3.51 -37.65
N ILE A 66 -3.52 3.00 -37.47
CA ILE A 66 -2.45 3.10 -38.48
C ILE A 66 -2.86 2.34 -39.75
N GLY A 67 -3.48 1.17 -39.60
CA GLY A 67 -3.97 0.35 -40.71
C GLY A 67 -5.11 0.97 -41.51
N CYS A 68 -5.94 1.83 -40.91
CA CYS A 68 -7.00 2.57 -41.61
C CYS A 68 -6.45 3.59 -42.63
N ASP A 69 -5.18 3.97 -42.51
CA ASP A 69 -4.53 4.95 -43.39
C ASP A 69 -5.28 6.29 -43.52
N ASP A 70 -5.85 6.77 -42.42
CA ASP A 70 -6.61 8.01 -42.36
C ASP A 70 -5.98 9.01 -41.37
N ALA A 71 -6.72 10.08 -41.06
CA ALA A 71 -6.29 11.11 -40.10
C ALA A 71 -6.17 10.62 -38.64
N SER A 72 -6.47 9.33 -38.35
CA SER A 72 -6.36 8.72 -37.03
C SER A 72 -5.02 8.04 -36.76
N ARG A 73 -4.09 8.04 -37.74
CA ARG A 73 -2.69 7.62 -37.60
C ARG A 73 -1.99 8.26 -36.39
N SER A 74 -0.83 7.71 -36.03
CA SER A 74 -0.01 8.23 -34.95
C SER A 74 0.32 9.71 -35.14
N ARG A 75 0.18 10.50 -34.07
CA ARG A 75 0.58 11.91 -34.03
C ARG A 75 2.04 12.12 -33.58
N GLY A 76 2.84 11.06 -33.54
CA GLY A 76 4.21 11.13 -33.07
C GLY A 76 4.28 11.40 -31.57
N ALA A 77 5.15 12.33 -31.15
CA ALA A 77 5.37 12.63 -29.74
C ALA A 77 4.12 13.18 -29.01
N ASP A 78 3.22 13.85 -29.74
CA ASP A 78 1.99 14.43 -29.20
C ASP A 78 0.81 13.44 -29.22
N ASP A 79 1.05 12.17 -29.54
CA ASP A 79 0.00 11.16 -29.51
C ASP A 79 -0.37 10.79 -28.06
N GLY A 80 -1.55 11.26 -27.64
CA GLY A 80 -2.07 10.97 -26.30
C GLY A 80 -2.17 9.49 -25.96
N ARG A 81 -2.29 8.59 -26.95
CA ARG A 81 -2.28 7.13 -26.71
C ARG A 81 -0.89 6.67 -26.28
N LEU A 82 0.16 7.15 -26.95
CA LEU A 82 1.55 6.82 -26.62
C LEU A 82 1.91 7.37 -25.23
N ILE A 83 1.54 8.61 -24.94
CA ILE A 83 1.76 9.23 -23.63
C ILE A 83 1.06 8.44 -22.53
N LEU A 84 -0.22 8.10 -22.73
CA LEU A 84 -0.99 7.33 -21.76
C LEU A 84 -0.38 5.94 -21.50
N MET A 85 0.01 5.22 -22.55
CA MET A 85 0.71 3.95 -22.41
C MET A 85 2.03 4.10 -21.65
N GLY A 86 2.79 5.16 -21.91
CA GLY A 86 4.02 5.48 -21.17
C GLY A 86 3.76 5.65 -19.67
N CYS A 87 2.79 6.49 -19.31
CA CYS A 87 2.42 6.72 -17.90
C CYS A 87 1.92 5.44 -17.20
N MET A 88 1.09 4.64 -17.88
CA MET A 88 0.59 3.38 -17.33
C MET A 88 1.72 2.35 -17.13
N SER A 89 2.62 2.22 -18.10
CA SER A 89 3.77 1.32 -18.02
C SER A 89 4.74 1.73 -16.92
N GLU A 90 5.02 3.02 -16.77
CA GLU A 90 5.88 3.54 -15.71
C GLU A 90 5.28 3.22 -14.32
N TYR A 91 4.00 3.52 -14.13
CA TYR A 91 3.35 3.29 -12.85
C TYR A 91 3.19 1.80 -12.51
N ALA A 92 2.91 0.95 -13.51
CA ALA A 92 2.91 -0.50 -13.34
C ALA A 92 4.28 -1.03 -12.90
N GLY A 93 5.36 -0.56 -13.55
CA GLY A 93 6.72 -0.90 -13.17
C GLY A 93 7.07 -0.50 -11.74
N TRP A 94 6.67 0.71 -11.31
CA TRP A 94 6.82 1.14 -9.93
C TRP A 94 6.04 0.26 -8.93
N LEU A 95 4.77 -0.06 -9.24
CA LEU A 95 3.97 -0.93 -8.38
C LEU A 95 4.60 -2.31 -8.22
N ARG A 96 5.13 -2.91 -9.30
CA ARG A 96 5.82 -4.21 -9.23
C ARG A 96 7.10 -4.13 -8.40
N SER A 97 7.91 -3.08 -8.58
CA SER A 97 9.17 -2.94 -7.84
C SER A 97 8.96 -2.80 -6.32
N VAL A 98 7.86 -2.16 -5.90
CA VAL A 98 7.54 -1.97 -4.48
C VAL A 98 6.84 -3.20 -3.88
N TYR A 99 5.99 -3.91 -4.64
CA TYR A 99 5.07 -4.90 -4.08
C TYR A 99 5.27 -6.34 -4.56
N GLU A 100 6.12 -6.62 -5.54
CA GLU A 100 6.33 -7.96 -6.11
C GLU A 100 7.74 -8.53 -5.91
N ASN A 101 8.67 -7.73 -5.37
CA ASN A 101 9.95 -8.22 -4.86
C ASN A 101 9.79 -9.20 -3.69
#